data_AF-A0A3R8D6V3-F1
#
_entry.id   AF-A0A3R8D6V3-F1
#
_cell.length_a   1.000
_cell.length_b   1.000
_cell.length_c   1.000
_cell.angle_alpha   90.00
_cell.angle_beta   90.00
_cell.angle_gamma   90.00
#
_symmetry.space_group_name_H-M   'P 1'
#
loop_
_entity.id
_entity.type
_entity.pdbx_description
1 polymer ?
#
loop_
_entity_poly.entity_id
_entity_poly.type
_entity_poly.pdbx_seq_one_letter_code
_entity_poly.pdbx_strand_id
1 'polypeptide(L)'
;DTLEPLLNDTTISHVQKVMLERGGTDAWWTQPLATLLAPGFDPAQYVKGTDTLDVWFDSGSSWYAVLPKDTVADVYLEGSDQHRGWFQSSLLTSLAVQRTAPYKNVITHGFILDERGQKMSKSLGNVLVPHDIIEGHPKKKIPAYGVDTLRYWVASTDYTSQVGIGPSTMVKISDHVRKVRNTARFLLANLNDFDPRVDAVAYDDMTSLDQYMLHLLHELQAQITDGLVDFLNVEMFDGLD
;
A
#
# COMPACT_ATOMS: atom_id res chain seq x y z
N ASP A 1 -4.34 -35.45 33.63
CA ASP A 1 -4.18 -34.63 32.42
C ASP A 1 -4.75 -33.25 32.65
N THR A 2 -3.90 -32.30 33.04
CA THR A 2 -4.32 -30.93 33.36
C THR A 2 -4.54 -30.06 32.12
N LEU A 3 -3.98 -30.47 30.97
CA LEU A 3 -3.94 -29.70 29.71
C LEU A 3 -3.44 -28.26 29.88
N GLU A 4 -2.67 -28.02 30.94
CA GLU A 4 -2.05 -26.72 31.18
C GLU A 4 -0.92 -26.48 30.16
N PRO A 5 -0.84 -25.28 29.57
CA PRO A 5 0.17 -24.99 28.56
C PRO A 5 1.57 -24.93 29.16
N LEU A 6 2.51 -25.66 28.57
CA LEU A 6 3.95 -25.53 28.85
C LEU A 6 4.52 -24.35 28.06
N LEU A 7 4.44 -23.15 28.62
CA LEU A 7 4.86 -21.92 27.95
C LEU A 7 5.77 -21.08 28.86
N ASN A 8 7.05 -21.02 28.51
CA ASN A 8 8.06 -20.17 29.15
C ASN A 8 9.19 -19.85 28.16
N ASP A 9 10.08 -18.94 28.55
CA ASP A 9 11.17 -18.45 27.69
C ASP A 9 12.07 -19.59 27.17
N THR A 10 12.36 -20.59 28.01
CA THR A 10 13.20 -21.73 27.64
C THR A 10 12.53 -22.59 26.58
N THR A 11 11.24 -22.91 26.74
CA THR A 11 10.53 -23.77 25.79
C THR A 11 10.26 -23.06 24.48
N ILE A 12 9.88 -21.78 24.52
CA ILE A 12 9.68 -20.95 23.32
C ILE A 12 10.99 -20.81 22.54
N SER A 13 12.09 -20.44 23.21
CA SER A 13 13.39 -20.24 22.55
C SER A 13 13.91 -21.53 21.91
N HIS A 14 13.70 -22.68 22.57
CA HIS A 14 14.07 -23.97 22.00
C HIS A 14 13.26 -24.31 20.76
N VAL A 15 11.93 -24.12 20.80
CA VAL A 15 11.06 -24.35 19.64
C VAL A 15 11.44 -23.44 18.47
N GLN A 16 11.71 -22.16 18.74
CA GLN A 16 12.19 -21.22 17.72
C GLN A 16 13.48 -21.70 17.06
N LYS A 17 14.46 -22.17 17.86
CA LYS A 17 15.70 -22.73 17.35
C LYS A 17 15.45 -23.95 16.47
N VAL A 18 14.62 -24.89 16.93
CA VAL A 18 14.26 -26.09 16.16
C VAL A 18 13.60 -25.73 14.84
N MET A 19 12.68 -24.75 14.83
CA MET A 19 12.06 -24.26 13.60
C MET A 19 13.10 -23.66 12.64
N LEU A 20 13.98 -22.79 13.12
CA LEU A 20 15.04 -22.19 12.30
C LEU A 20 15.98 -23.22 11.69
N GLU A 21 16.33 -24.27 12.45
CA GLU A 21 17.27 -25.31 12.00
C GLU A 21 16.62 -26.38 11.10
N ARG A 22 15.29 -26.53 11.15
CA ARG A 22 14.58 -27.69 10.56
C ARG A 22 13.46 -27.33 9.59
N GLY A 23 13.63 -26.25 8.84
CA GLY A 23 12.74 -25.90 7.71
C GLY A 23 11.57 -25.00 8.08
N GLY A 24 11.69 -24.21 9.15
CA GLY A 24 10.69 -23.23 9.55
C GLY A 24 9.54 -23.83 10.36
N THR A 25 8.35 -23.27 10.19
CA THR A 25 7.14 -23.65 10.94
C THR A 25 6.72 -25.10 10.68
N ASP A 26 7.07 -25.67 9.52
CA ASP A 26 6.83 -27.09 9.18
C ASP A 26 7.51 -28.07 10.15
N ALA A 27 8.56 -27.62 10.85
CA ALA A 27 9.21 -28.41 11.89
C ALA A 27 8.22 -28.80 13.00
N TRP A 28 7.24 -27.93 13.32
CA TRP A 28 6.23 -28.25 14.34
C TRP A 28 5.44 -29.50 13.99
N TRP A 29 5.13 -29.71 12.70
CA TRP A 29 4.29 -30.81 12.23
C TRP A 29 5.10 -32.09 11.99
N THR A 30 6.30 -31.94 11.45
CA THR A 30 7.11 -33.06 10.97
C THR A 30 8.04 -33.65 12.03
N GLN A 31 8.45 -32.87 13.03
CA GLN A 31 9.41 -33.33 14.04
C GLN A 31 8.72 -34.11 15.18
N PRO A 32 9.39 -35.14 15.73
CA PRO A 32 8.93 -35.81 16.94
C PRO A 32 8.85 -34.84 18.13
N LEU A 33 7.91 -35.06 19.06
CA LEU A 33 7.76 -34.23 20.27
C LEU A 33 9.06 -34.10 21.08
N ALA A 34 9.84 -35.19 21.18
CA ALA A 34 11.13 -35.19 21.85
C ALA A 34 12.16 -34.21 21.24
N THR A 35 12.00 -33.83 19.96
CA THR A 35 12.84 -32.81 19.32
C THR A 35 12.34 -31.40 19.63
N LEU A 36 11.01 -31.22 19.77
CA LEU A 36 10.37 -29.93 20.03
C LEU A 36 10.45 -29.51 21.51
N LEU A 37 10.63 -30.45 22.43
CA LEU A 37 10.80 -30.17 23.86
C LEU A 37 12.24 -29.75 24.17
N ALA A 38 12.37 -28.72 25.01
CA ALA A 38 13.67 -28.35 25.57
C ALA A 38 14.24 -29.48 26.45
N PRO A 39 15.57 -29.53 26.67
CA PRO A 39 16.17 -30.51 27.57
C PRO A 39 15.56 -30.44 28.98
N GLY A 40 15.35 -31.60 29.61
CA GLY A 40 14.80 -31.72 30.97
C GLY A 40 13.29 -31.96 31.05
N PHE A 41 12.58 -31.93 29.93
CA PHE A 41 11.16 -32.30 29.86
C PHE A 41 11.00 -33.74 29.37
N ASP A 42 10.19 -34.54 30.06
CA ASP A 42 9.87 -35.93 29.68
C ASP A 42 8.75 -35.95 28.62
N PRO A 43 9.03 -36.37 27.37
CA PRO A 43 8.03 -36.39 26.30
C PRO A 43 6.80 -37.25 26.60
N ALA A 44 6.87 -38.21 27.53
CA ALA A 44 5.73 -39.03 27.93
C ALA A 44 4.66 -38.25 28.71
N GLN A 45 5.01 -37.07 29.24
CA GLN A 45 4.12 -36.23 30.06
C GLN A 45 3.45 -35.10 29.27
N TYR A 46 3.80 -34.92 27.99
CA TYR A 46 3.33 -33.81 27.18
C TYR A 46 2.68 -34.29 25.88
N VAL A 47 1.79 -33.45 25.37
CA VAL A 47 1.17 -33.60 24.05
C VAL A 47 1.35 -32.32 23.26
N LYS A 48 1.55 -32.45 21.95
CA LYS A 48 1.72 -31.32 21.04
C LYS A 48 0.36 -30.70 20.71
N GLY A 49 0.21 -29.40 20.90
CA GLY A 49 -0.95 -28.65 20.43
C GLY A 49 -1.04 -28.64 18.90
N THR A 50 -2.26 -28.73 18.37
CA THR A 50 -2.53 -28.72 16.92
C THR A 50 -3.24 -27.44 16.47
N ASP A 51 -3.47 -26.50 17.37
CA ASP A 51 -4.03 -25.20 17.04
C ASP A 51 -2.98 -24.35 16.31
N THR A 52 -3.44 -23.55 15.37
CA THR A 52 -2.62 -22.55 14.67
C THR A 52 -3.00 -21.16 15.13
N LEU A 53 -2.10 -20.21 14.91
CA LEU A 53 -2.42 -18.79 15.09
C LEU A 53 -3.40 -18.33 14.02
N ASP A 54 -4.19 -17.32 14.38
CA ASP A 54 -5.08 -16.65 13.45
C ASP A 54 -4.28 -15.79 12.44
N VAL A 55 -4.78 -15.66 11.22
CA VAL A 55 -4.10 -14.94 10.13
C VAL A 55 -3.91 -13.44 10.42
N TRP A 56 -4.73 -12.90 11.32
CA TRP A 56 -4.55 -11.53 11.82
C TRP A 56 -3.34 -11.40 12.75
N PHE A 57 -2.91 -12.47 13.43
CA PHE A 57 -1.66 -12.45 14.19
C PHE A 57 -0.45 -12.42 13.25
N ASP A 58 -0.47 -13.24 12.20
CA ASP A 58 0.61 -13.29 11.20
C ASP A 58 0.81 -11.92 10.55
N SER A 59 -0.26 -11.38 9.95
CA SER A 59 -0.22 -10.03 9.35
C SER A 59 0.01 -8.94 10.39
N GLY A 60 -0.57 -9.07 11.58
CA GLY A 60 -0.39 -8.13 12.69
C GLY A 60 1.07 -8.01 13.11
N SER A 61 1.82 -9.10 13.12
CA SER A 61 3.25 -9.12 13.49
C SER A 61 4.20 -8.68 12.38
N SER A 62 3.71 -8.22 11.22
CA SER A 62 4.54 -7.80 10.08
C SER A 62 5.50 -6.65 10.41
N TRP A 63 5.11 -5.75 11.31
CA TRP A 63 5.98 -4.65 11.78
C TRP A 63 7.27 -5.18 12.41
N TYR A 64 7.22 -6.34 13.08
CA TYR A 64 8.39 -6.96 13.72
C TYR A 64 9.20 -7.78 12.72
N ALA A 65 8.50 -8.47 11.81
CA ALA A 65 9.13 -9.40 10.87
C ALA A 65 9.78 -8.72 9.65
N VAL A 66 9.26 -7.55 9.23
CA VAL A 66 9.63 -6.91 7.97
C VAL A 66 10.36 -5.58 8.16
N LEU A 67 9.94 -4.75 9.12
CA LEU A 67 10.61 -3.46 9.33
C LEU A 67 12.00 -3.68 9.94
N PRO A 68 12.95 -2.77 9.65
CA PRO A 68 14.20 -2.73 10.39
C PRO A 68 13.92 -2.61 11.89
N LYS A 69 14.76 -3.25 12.69
CA LYS A 69 14.61 -3.25 14.15
C LYS A 69 14.51 -1.81 14.69
N ASP A 70 13.67 -1.62 15.70
CA ASP A 70 13.46 -0.34 16.40
C ASP A 70 12.94 0.79 15.47
N THR A 71 12.29 0.43 14.36
CA THR A 71 11.68 1.38 13.41
C THR A 71 10.16 1.41 13.56
N VAL A 72 9.59 2.61 13.44
CA VAL A 72 8.15 2.84 13.33
C VAL A 72 7.87 3.34 11.92
N ALA A 73 6.90 2.73 11.23
CA ALA A 73 6.53 3.16 9.89
C ALA A 73 5.96 4.59 9.91
N ASP A 74 6.31 5.43 8.93
CA ASP A 74 5.71 6.76 8.85
C ASP A 74 4.21 6.70 8.51
N VAL A 75 3.82 5.76 7.63
CA VAL A 75 2.44 5.60 7.18
C VAL A 75 2.11 4.12 7.02
N TYR A 76 0.94 3.72 7.53
CA TYR A 76 0.21 2.55 7.06
C TYR A 76 -0.92 3.02 6.14
N LEU A 77 -1.13 2.34 5.00
CA LEU A 77 -2.16 2.71 4.03
C LEU A 77 -2.88 1.47 3.53
N GLU A 78 -4.18 1.37 3.82
CA GLU A 78 -5.04 0.27 3.37
C GLU A 78 -6.52 0.71 3.26
N GLY A 79 -7.37 -0.19 2.77
CA GLY A 79 -8.81 0.01 2.74
C GLY A 79 -9.45 0.18 4.13
N SER A 80 -10.55 0.93 4.17
CA SER A 80 -11.33 1.19 5.42
C SER A 80 -11.75 -0.06 6.21
N ASP A 81 -11.80 -1.24 5.59
CA ASP A 81 -12.08 -2.50 6.29
C ASP A 81 -10.95 -2.94 7.24
N GLN A 82 -9.74 -2.40 7.09
CA GLN A 82 -8.58 -2.79 7.88
C GLN A 82 -8.53 -2.18 9.28
N HIS A 83 -9.43 -1.24 9.63
CA HIS A 83 -9.55 -0.72 11.00
C HIS A 83 -9.81 -1.82 12.05
N ARG A 84 -10.52 -2.88 11.67
CA ARG A 84 -10.77 -4.06 12.52
C ARG A 84 -9.97 -5.29 12.09
N GLY A 85 -9.10 -5.12 11.11
CA GLY A 85 -8.22 -6.14 10.57
C GLY A 85 -6.77 -5.77 10.90
N TRP A 86 -5.99 -5.53 9.85
CA TRP A 86 -4.54 -5.39 9.95
C TRP A 86 -4.09 -4.22 10.83
N PHE A 87 -4.75 -3.06 10.79
CA PHE A 87 -4.37 -1.93 11.64
C PHE A 87 -4.48 -2.28 13.13
N GLN A 88 -5.61 -2.88 13.52
CA GLN A 88 -5.85 -3.27 14.90
C GLN A 88 -4.90 -4.38 15.35
N SER A 89 -4.71 -5.42 14.53
CA SER A 89 -3.83 -6.52 14.90
C SER A 89 -2.36 -6.09 14.99
N SER A 90 -1.90 -5.21 14.09
CA SER A 90 -0.57 -4.61 14.19
C SER A 90 -0.42 -3.73 15.42
N LEU A 91 -1.40 -2.89 15.73
CA LEU A 91 -1.36 -2.05 16.92
C LEU A 91 -1.28 -2.90 18.20
N LEU A 92 -2.14 -3.90 18.33
CA LEU A 92 -2.20 -4.74 19.53
C LEU A 92 -0.91 -5.54 19.74
N THR A 93 -0.39 -6.16 18.68
CA THR A 93 0.86 -6.94 18.78
C THR A 93 2.06 -6.04 19.09
N SER A 94 2.14 -4.86 18.47
CA SER A 94 3.20 -3.87 18.74
C SER A 94 3.15 -3.34 20.18
N LEU A 95 1.96 -2.96 20.67
CA LEU A 95 1.79 -2.50 22.04
C LEU A 95 2.08 -3.61 23.07
N ALA A 96 1.84 -4.87 22.73
CA ALA A 96 2.16 -6.00 23.59
C ALA A 96 3.68 -6.19 23.75
N VAL A 97 4.44 -6.03 22.66
CA VAL A 97 5.89 -6.32 22.63
C VAL A 97 6.75 -5.10 22.96
N GLN A 98 6.51 -3.96 22.32
CA GLN A 98 7.39 -2.78 22.38
C GLN A 98 6.72 -1.51 22.94
N ARG A 99 5.46 -1.61 23.40
CA ARG A 99 4.71 -0.50 24.04
C ARG A 99 4.58 0.77 23.18
N THR A 100 4.72 0.63 21.87
CA THR A 100 4.64 1.71 20.89
C THR A 100 3.76 1.28 19.73
N ALA A 101 3.07 2.21 19.05
CA ALA A 101 2.36 1.90 17.81
C ALA A 101 3.36 1.57 16.67
N PRO A 102 3.01 0.69 15.72
CA PRO A 102 3.94 0.31 14.64
C PRO A 102 3.97 1.33 13.48
N TYR A 103 3.11 2.35 13.54
CA TYR A 103 2.99 3.41 12.55
C TYR A 103 2.79 4.77 13.23
N LYS A 104 3.18 5.85 12.53
CA LYS A 104 2.92 7.24 12.94
C LYS A 104 1.56 7.75 12.43
N ASN A 105 1.19 7.39 11.20
CA ASN A 105 -0.05 7.82 10.52
C ASN A 105 -0.74 6.62 9.84
N VAL A 106 -2.07 6.66 9.64
CA VAL A 106 -2.90 5.57 9.06
C VAL A 106 -3.82 6.08 7.95
N ILE A 107 -3.34 6.17 6.71
CA ILE A 107 -4.21 6.62 5.61
C ILE A 107 -5.21 5.52 5.24
N THR A 108 -6.50 5.85 5.22
CA THR A 108 -7.54 4.93 4.74
C THR A 108 -8.18 5.36 3.45
N HIS A 109 -8.51 4.39 2.60
CA HIS A 109 -9.22 4.64 1.36
C HIS A 109 -10.53 3.85 1.26
N GLY A 110 -11.46 4.39 0.46
CA GLY A 110 -12.72 3.73 0.13
C GLY A 110 -12.53 2.51 -0.77
N PHE A 111 -13.62 1.77 -0.99
CA PHE A 111 -13.61 0.66 -1.95
C PHE A 111 -13.86 1.16 -3.37
N ILE A 112 -13.38 0.37 -4.31
CA ILE A 112 -13.69 0.56 -5.72
C ILE A 112 -15.03 -0.10 -6.02
N LEU A 113 -15.95 0.67 -6.60
CA LEU A 113 -17.27 0.26 -7.07
C LEU A 113 -17.31 0.28 -8.60
N ASP A 114 -18.31 -0.36 -9.19
CA ASP A 114 -18.55 -0.19 -10.62
C ASP A 114 -19.13 1.21 -10.94
N GLU A 115 -19.31 1.53 -12.23
CA GLU A 115 -19.88 2.82 -12.66
C GLU A 115 -21.32 3.09 -12.19
N ARG A 116 -22.00 2.07 -11.66
CA ARG A 116 -23.35 2.17 -11.09
C ARG A 116 -23.34 2.29 -9.56
N GLY A 117 -22.15 2.35 -8.94
CA GLY A 117 -21.99 2.38 -7.49
C GLY A 117 -22.27 1.04 -6.82
N GLN A 118 -22.22 -0.08 -7.56
CA GLN A 118 -22.42 -1.41 -7.01
C GLN A 118 -21.09 -2.05 -6.64
N LYS A 119 -21.09 -2.86 -5.57
CA LYS A 119 -19.94 -3.66 -5.21
C LYS A 119 -19.60 -4.62 -6.35
N MET A 120 -18.34 -4.65 -6.73
CA MET A 120 -17.87 -5.55 -7.79
C MET A 120 -17.94 -7.01 -7.34
N SER A 121 -18.48 -7.88 -8.18
CA SER A 121 -18.51 -9.32 -7.94
C SER A 121 -18.47 -10.12 -9.25
N LYS A 122 -17.83 -11.29 -9.21
CA LYS A 122 -17.72 -12.17 -10.38
C LYS A 122 -19.08 -12.60 -10.93
N SER A 123 -20.07 -12.81 -10.05
CA SER A 123 -21.43 -13.21 -10.42
C SER A 123 -22.19 -12.11 -11.16
N LEU A 124 -21.98 -10.83 -10.82
CA LEU A 124 -22.56 -9.69 -11.54
C LEU A 124 -21.82 -9.36 -12.84
N GLY A 125 -20.62 -9.91 -13.02
CA GLY A 125 -19.79 -9.66 -14.22
C GLY A 125 -19.28 -8.22 -14.33
N ASN A 126 -19.42 -7.41 -13.28
CA ASN A 126 -19.02 -6.00 -13.22
C ASN A 126 -17.58 -5.80 -12.70
N VAL A 127 -16.80 -6.87 -12.58
CA VAL A 127 -15.40 -6.79 -12.12
C VAL A 127 -14.51 -6.27 -13.23
N LEU A 128 -13.88 -5.13 -12.97
CA LEU A 128 -12.79 -4.60 -13.76
C LEU A 128 -11.46 -4.96 -13.08
N VAL A 129 -10.62 -5.74 -13.77
CA VAL A 129 -9.33 -6.17 -13.25
C VAL A 129 -8.24 -5.21 -13.75
N PRO A 130 -7.27 -4.79 -12.92
CA PRO A 130 -6.20 -3.87 -13.36
C PRO A 130 -5.47 -4.33 -14.63
N HIS A 131 -5.17 -5.62 -14.75
CA HIS A 131 -4.52 -6.20 -15.91
C HIS A 131 -5.33 -5.99 -17.22
N ASP A 132 -6.66 -6.13 -17.16
CA ASP A 132 -7.54 -5.90 -18.31
C ASP A 132 -7.50 -4.44 -18.78
N ILE A 133 -7.31 -3.48 -17.85
CA ILE A 133 -7.15 -2.06 -18.18
C ILE A 133 -5.80 -1.81 -18.83
N ILE A 134 -4.74 -2.39 -18.27
CA ILE A 134 -3.35 -2.16 -18.70
C ILE A 134 -3.12 -2.76 -20.09
N GLU A 135 -3.41 -4.06 -20.25
CA GLU A 135 -3.10 -4.83 -21.47
C GLU A 135 -4.27 -4.87 -22.46
N GLY A 136 -5.46 -4.47 -22.03
CA GLY A 136 -6.68 -4.61 -22.79
C GLY A 136 -7.27 -6.01 -22.65
N HIS A 137 -8.58 -6.13 -22.92
CA HIS A 137 -9.28 -7.40 -22.91
C HIS A 137 -10.26 -7.48 -24.09
N PRO A 138 -9.93 -8.20 -25.17
CA PRO A 138 -10.74 -8.23 -26.39
C PRO A 138 -12.20 -8.67 -26.17
N LYS A 139 -12.43 -9.76 -25.40
CA LYS A 139 -13.80 -10.25 -25.16
C LYS A 139 -14.67 -9.28 -24.34
N LYS A 140 -14.07 -8.53 -23.41
CA LYS A 140 -14.74 -7.50 -22.61
C LYS A 140 -14.79 -6.15 -23.33
N LYS A 141 -14.22 -6.04 -24.54
CA LYS A 141 -14.10 -4.81 -25.33
C LYS A 141 -13.38 -3.69 -24.57
N ILE A 142 -12.38 -4.05 -23.77
CA ILE A 142 -11.54 -3.10 -23.04
C ILE A 142 -10.28 -2.83 -23.88
N PRO A 143 -10.02 -1.59 -24.31
CA PRO A 143 -8.75 -1.22 -24.94
C PRO A 143 -7.56 -1.37 -23.98
N ALA A 144 -6.36 -1.54 -24.54
CA ALA A 144 -5.12 -1.44 -23.77
C ALA A 144 -4.86 0.04 -23.41
N TYR A 145 -5.34 0.47 -22.26
CA TYR A 145 -5.17 1.85 -21.79
C TYR A 145 -3.76 2.10 -21.25
N GLY A 146 -3.04 1.05 -20.88
CA GLY A 146 -1.71 1.14 -20.29
C GLY A 146 -1.72 1.56 -18.83
N VAL A 147 -0.56 1.39 -18.18
CA VAL A 147 -0.39 1.61 -16.74
C VAL A 147 -0.55 3.08 -16.34
N ASP A 148 -0.12 4.02 -17.16
CA ASP A 148 -0.21 5.45 -16.83
C ASP A 148 -1.65 5.94 -16.81
N THR A 149 -2.52 5.41 -17.66
CA THR A 149 -3.96 5.74 -17.61
C THR A 149 -4.59 5.26 -16.32
N LEU A 150 -4.22 4.06 -15.84
CA LEU A 150 -4.69 3.57 -14.54
C LEU A 150 -4.15 4.42 -13.38
N ARG A 151 -2.86 4.76 -13.40
CA ARG A 151 -2.24 5.61 -12.36
C ARG A 151 -2.83 7.02 -12.34
N TYR A 152 -3.09 7.60 -13.51
CA TYR A 152 -3.74 8.90 -13.61
C TYR A 152 -5.16 8.86 -13.06
N TRP A 153 -5.91 7.78 -13.32
CA TRP A 153 -7.22 7.60 -12.70
C TRP A 153 -7.11 7.60 -11.17
N VAL A 154 -6.23 6.79 -10.58
CA VAL A 154 -6.00 6.77 -9.12
C VAL A 154 -5.64 8.16 -8.58
N ALA A 155 -4.73 8.87 -9.23
CA ALA A 155 -4.31 10.20 -8.80
C ALA A 155 -5.42 11.27 -8.94
N SER A 156 -6.43 11.03 -9.77
CA SER A 156 -7.54 11.95 -10.03
C SER A 156 -8.77 11.72 -9.15
N THR A 157 -8.75 10.67 -8.32
CA THR A 157 -9.90 10.27 -7.49
C THR A 157 -9.75 10.78 -6.07
N ASP A 158 -10.85 11.22 -5.48
CA ASP A 158 -10.95 11.36 -4.03
C ASP A 158 -10.96 9.97 -3.40
N TYR A 159 -9.84 9.57 -2.81
CA TYR A 159 -9.67 8.25 -2.22
C TYR A 159 -10.40 8.07 -0.89
N THR A 160 -10.81 9.17 -0.23
CA THR A 160 -11.46 9.11 1.10
C THR A 160 -12.89 8.56 1.02
N SER A 161 -13.47 8.58 -0.18
CA SER A 161 -14.82 8.09 -0.46
C SER A 161 -14.82 6.85 -1.35
N GLN A 162 -15.99 6.25 -1.53
CA GLN A 162 -16.16 5.12 -2.44
C GLN A 162 -15.97 5.58 -3.89
N VAL A 163 -15.11 4.90 -4.65
CA VAL A 163 -14.70 5.35 -5.98
C VAL A 163 -15.29 4.44 -7.07
N GLY A 164 -16.08 5.01 -7.97
CA GLY A 164 -16.62 4.30 -9.14
C GLY A 164 -15.64 4.23 -10.31
N ILE A 165 -15.52 3.07 -10.96
CA ILE A 165 -14.73 2.89 -12.19
C ILE A 165 -15.49 2.06 -13.24
N GLY A 166 -15.26 2.38 -14.51
CA GLY A 166 -15.56 1.49 -15.62
C GLY A 166 -15.27 2.11 -17.00
N PRO A 167 -15.85 1.55 -18.07
CA PRO A 167 -15.45 1.88 -19.44
C PRO A 167 -15.53 3.36 -19.79
N SER A 168 -16.63 4.04 -19.42
CA SER A 168 -16.81 5.46 -19.73
C SER A 168 -15.82 6.34 -19.00
N THR A 169 -15.49 5.97 -17.76
CA THR A 169 -14.46 6.63 -16.95
C THR A 169 -13.09 6.47 -17.59
N MET A 170 -12.73 5.25 -17.99
CA MET A 170 -11.41 4.97 -18.59
C MET A 170 -11.19 5.66 -19.93
N VAL A 171 -12.24 5.79 -20.77
CA VAL A 171 -12.16 6.59 -22.00
C VAL A 171 -11.78 8.04 -21.69
N LYS A 172 -12.48 8.68 -20.74
CA LYS A 172 -12.22 10.07 -20.35
C LYS A 172 -10.80 10.25 -19.79
N ILE A 173 -10.36 9.35 -18.91
CA ILE A 173 -9.01 9.42 -18.33
C ILE A 173 -7.94 9.23 -19.41
N SER A 174 -8.14 8.29 -20.34
CA SER A 174 -7.24 8.09 -21.49
C SER A 174 -7.12 9.35 -22.35
N ASP A 175 -8.21 10.07 -22.57
CA ASP A 175 -8.19 11.32 -23.33
C ASP A 175 -7.42 12.43 -22.59
N HIS A 176 -7.54 12.51 -21.25
CA HIS A 176 -6.73 13.43 -20.43
C HIS A 176 -5.23 13.11 -20.52
N VAL A 177 -4.85 11.84 -20.36
CA VAL A 177 -3.45 11.40 -20.49
C VAL A 177 -2.91 11.71 -21.90
N ARG A 178 -3.71 11.47 -22.94
CA ARG A 178 -3.35 11.82 -24.32
C ARG A 178 -3.15 13.31 -24.50
N LYS A 179 -3.99 14.15 -23.89
CA LYS A 179 -3.85 15.61 -23.92
C LYS A 179 -2.55 16.05 -23.27
N VAL A 180 -2.24 15.56 -22.06
CA VAL A 180 -0.96 15.85 -21.38
C VAL A 180 0.23 15.44 -22.24
N ARG A 181 0.21 14.21 -22.78
CA ARG A 181 1.28 13.71 -23.64
C ARG A 181 1.45 14.53 -24.92
N ASN A 182 0.36 14.93 -25.56
CA ASN A 182 0.41 15.74 -26.78
C ASN A 182 0.92 17.15 -26.51
N THR A 183 0.54 17.76 -25.38
CA THR A 183 1.10 19.05 -24.94
C THR A 183 2.60 18.93 -24.70
N ALA A 184 3.06 17.92 -23.95
CA ALA A 184 4.48 17.70 -23.72
C ALA A 184 5.25 17.45 -25.03
N ARG A 185 4.68 16.66 -25.95
CA ARG A 185 5.27 16.43 -27.29
C ARG A 185 5.39 17.71 -28.08
N PHE A 186 4.37 18.59 -28.04
CA PHE A 186 4.42 19.88 -28.71
C PHE A 186 5.52 20.76 -28.11
N LEU A 187 5.62 20.86 -26.78
CA LEU A 187 6.67 21.63 -26.12
C LEU A 187 8.07 21.11 -26.49
N LEU A 188 8.30 19.80 -26.40
CA LEU A 188 9.59 19.18 -26.77
C LEU A 188 9.95 19.41 -28.24
N ALA A 189 8.98 19.36 -29.16
CA ALA A 189 9.23 19.61 -30.57
C ALA A 189 9.66 21.06 -30.86
N ASN A 190 9.18 22.03 -30.06
CA ASN A 190 9.58 23.44 -30.17
C ASN A 190 10.92 23.74 -29.46
N LEU A 191 11.50 22.77 -28.75
CA LEU A 191 12.79 22.90 -28.06
C LEU A 191 13.91 22.09 -28.74
N ASN A 192 13.66 21.52 -29.92
CA ASN A 192 14.59 20.60 -30.58
C ASN A 192 15.97 21.21 -30.91
N ASP A 193 16.03 22.52 -31.12
CA ASP A 193 17.22 23.30 -31.43
C ASP A 193 17.58 24.33 -30.35
N PHE A 194 16.95 24.24 -29.17
CA PHE A 194 17.18 25.15 -28.05
C PHE A 194 18.22 24.57 -27.07
N ASP A 195 19.34 25.28 -26.86
CA ASP A 195 20.31 24.97 -25.82
C ASP A 195 20.21 26.00 -24.67
N PRO A 196 19.72 25.61 -23.48
CA PRO A 196 19.52 26.54 -22.36
C PRO A 196 20.80 27.21 -21.87
N ARG A 197 21.99 26.75 -22.27
CA ARG A 197 23.27 27.36 -21.87
C ARG A 197 23.62 28.60 -22.69
N VAL A 198 23.08 28.72 -23.90
CA VAL A 198 23.43 29.79 -24.84
C VAL A 198 22.21 30.55 -25.37
N ASP A 199 21.04 29.91 -25.42
CA ASP A 199 19.82 30.48 -25.99
C ASP A 199 18.83 31.01 -24.94
N ALA A 200 19.09 30.75 -23.65
CA ALA A 200 18.22 31.23 -22.58
C ALA A 200 18.25 32.76 -22.48
N VAL A 201 17.06 33.36 -22.42
CA VAL A 201 16.87 34.80 -22.29
C VAL A 201 16.77 35.17 -20.80
N ALA A 202 17.40 36.28 -20.40
CA ALA A 202 17.29 36.77 -19.02
C ALA A 202 15.85 37.21 -18.73
N TYR A 203 15.39 37.07 -17.48
CA TYR A 203 14.00 37.36 -17.10
C TYR A 203 13.55 38.77 -17.50
N ASP A 204 14.40 39.78 -17.29
CA ASP A 204 14.10 41.17 -17.59
C ASP A 204 14.01 41.46 -19.11
N ASP A 205 14.60 40.59 -19.93
CA ASP A 205 14.59 40.68 -21.40
C ASP A 205 13.45 39.87 -22.04
N MET A 206 12.67 39.12 -21.25
CA MET A 206 11.52 38.35 -21.71
C MET A 206 10.31 39.25 -22.04
N THR A 207 9.41 38.78 -22.90
CA THR A 207 8.14 39.49 -23.11
C THR A 207 7.26 39.41 -21.85
N SER A 208 6.33 40.35 -21.68
CA SER A 208 5.39 40.30 -20.56
C SER A 208 4.53 39.03 -20.54
N LEU A 209 4.28 38.42 -21.72
CA LEU A 209 3.57 37.15 -21.80
C LEU A 209 4.42 36.00 -21.26
N ASP A 210 5.70 35.95 -21.58
CA ASP A 210 6.62 34.92 -21.10
C ASP A 210 6.80 35.01 -19.59
N GLN A 211 6.99 36.24 -19.08
CA GLN A 211 7.06 36.50 -17.63
C GLN A 211 5.77 36.05 -16.92
N TYR A 212 4.60 36.29 -17.52
CA TYR A 212 3.32 35.83 -16.99
C TYR A 212 3.19 34.30 -17.00
N MET A 213 3.62 33.62 -18.07
CA MET A 213 3.61 32.16 -18.13
C MET A 213 4.53 31.52 -17.08
N LEU A 214 5.70 32.12 -16.82
CA LEU A 214 6.60 31.69 -15.74
C LEU A 214 5.98 31.90 -14.36
N HIS A 215 5.24 32.99 -14.16
CA HIS A 215 4.51 33.21 -12.92
C HIS A 215 3.43 32.12 -12.70
N LEU A 216 2.63 31.80 -13.72
CA LEU A 216 1.63 30.72 -13.62
C LEU A 216 2.28 29.35 -13.35
N LEU A 217 3.45 29.09 -13.94
CA LEU A 217 4.21 27.87 -13.67
C LEU A 217 4.67 27.82 -12.21
N HIS A 218 5.14 28.94 -11.67
CA HIS A 218 5.54 29.05 -10.27
C HIS A 218 4.36 28.83 -9.32
N GLU A 219 3.20 29.45 -9.58
CA GLU A 219 1.98 29.22 -8.79
C GLU A 219 1.55 27.75 -8.83
N LEU A 220 1.57 27.13 -10.01
CA LEU A 220 1.25 25.70 -10.15
C LEU A 220 2.24 24.83 -9.38
N GLN A 221 3.53 25.13 -9.43
CA GLN A 221 4.55 24.39 -8.69
C GLN A 221 4.32 24.50 -7.18
N ALA A 222 3.98 25.69 -6.68
CA ALA A 222 3.64 25.88 -5.27
C ALA A 222 2.42 25.03 -4.87
N GLN A 223 1.32 25.12 -5.64
CA GLN A 223 0.10 24.34 -5.39
C GLN A 223 0.35 22.82 -5.38
N ILE A 224 1.16 22.31 -6.31
CA ILE A 224 1.51 20.87 -6.36
C ILE A 224 2.35 20.48 -5.14
N THR A 225 3.31 21.32 -4.75
CA THR A 225 4.20 21.05 -3.61
C THR A 225 3.40 21.02 -2.32
N ASP A 226 2.53 22.01 -2.11
CA ASP A 226 1.65 22.10 -0.95
C ASP A 226 0.70 20.90 -0.89
N GLY A 227 0.07 20.53 -2.01
CA GLY A 227 -0.83 19.37 -2.06
C GLY A 227 -0.14 18.03 -1.75
N LEU A 228 1.13 17.85 -2.12
CA LEU A 228 1.90 16.65 -1.76
C LEU A 228 2.24 16.62 -0.27
N VAL A 229 2.55 17.77 0.31
CA VAL A 229 2.81 17.91 1.75
C VAL A 229 1.53 17.63 2.54
N ASP A 230 0.40 18.17 2.11
CA ASP A 230 -0.90 17.92 2.73
C ASP A 230 -1.24 16.43 2.72
N PHE A 231 -1.12 15.74 1.57
CA PHE A 231 -1.35 14.29 1.51
C PHE A 231 -0.50 13.49 2.52
N LEU A 232 0.74 13.91 2.76
CA LEU A 232 1.62 13.28 3.74
C LEU A 232 1.29 13.69 5.20
N ASN A 233 0.61 14.82 5.39
CA ASN A 233 0.27 15.40 6.69
C ASN A 233 -1.19 15.14 7.14
N VAL A 234 -2.05 14.59 6.28
CA VAL A 234 -3.52 14.43 6.49
C VAL A 234 -3.90 13.53 7.68
N GLU A 235 -2.97 13.04 8.50
CA GLU A 235 -3.31 12.39 9.79
C GLU A 235 -2.46 12.79 11.00
N MET A 236 -2.10 14.07 11.14
CA MET A 236 -1.60 14.55 12.45
C MET A 236 -2.68 15.14 13.38
N PHE A 237 -3.90 15.45 12.92
CA PHE A 237 -4.93 16.04 13.79
C PHE A 237 -6.36 15.72 13.28
N ASP A 238 -7.06 14.81 13.98
CA ASP A 238 -8.51 14.86 14.29
C ASP A 238 -8.99 13.52 14.92
N GLY A 239 -8.38 13.13 16.04
CA GLY A 239 -8.72 11.88 16.73
C GLY A 239 -8.45 11.84 18.23
N LEU A 240 -8.27 13.00 18.87
CA LEU A 240 -8.25 13.15 20.32
C LEU A 240 -8.98 14.44 20.71
N ASP A 241 -10.31 14.36 20.69
CA ASP A 241 -11.21 15.03 21.65
C ASP A 241 -12.42 14.11 21.90
#